data_AF-A0A2G6VYG0-F1
#
_entry.id   AF-A0A2G6VYG0-F1
#
_cell.length_a   1.000
_cell.length_b   1.000
_cell.length_c   1.000
_cell.angle_alpha   90.00
_cell.angle_beta   90.00
_cell.angle_gamma   90.00
#
_symmetry.space_group_name_H-M   'P 1'
#
loop_
_entity.id
_entity.type
_entity.pdbx_description
1 polymer ?
#
loop_
_entity_poly.entity_id
_entity_poly.type
_entity_poly.pdbx_seq_one_letter_code
_entity_poly.pdbx_strand_id
1 'polypeptide(L)'
;MNTTEQVPKQSKFSIKNIFLPDYENYEGVRRINIYVMRLFFALMFVFVATDSWTVILTHQGEWDPTRAVAWCTWAAYSTLALLGVFHTLRMLPIMLFMIFYKGLWLIVVAYPLWSAGTLKGSPAEGMAYMFTGIIIPILFMPWKYVFKKYILFETKKK
;
A
#
# COMPACT_ATOMS: atom_id res chain seq x y z
N MET A 1 0.78 18.89 -54.56
CA MET A 1 -0.22 19.24 -53.53
C MET A 1 -0.14 18.12 -52.50
N ASN A 2 0.49 18.38 -51.35
CA ASN A 2 0.88 17.35 -50.38
C ASN A 2 -0.23 17.22 -49.33
N THR A 3 -1.06 16.18 -49.44
CA THR A 3 -2.13 15.95 -48.47
C THR A 3 -1.56 15.14 -47.31
N THR A 4 -1.34 15.82 -46.19
CA THR A 4 -0.97 15.21 -44.92
C THR A 4 -2.08 14.25 -44.46
N GLU A 5 -1.82 12.95 -44.55
CA GLU A 5 -2.65 11.94 -43.90
C GLU A 5 -2.62 12.18 -42.39
N GLN A 6 -3.76 12.62 -41.84
CA GLN A 6 -3.95 12.69 -40.40
C GLN A 6 -4.04 11.27 -39.85
N VAL A 7 -2.99 10.86 -39.14
CA VAL A 7 -2.98 9.61 -38.38
C VAL A 7 -4.12 9.66 -37.35
N PRO A 8 -5.11 8.75 -37.41
CA PRO A 8 -6.22 8.78 -36.48
C PRO A 8 -5.70 8.39 -35.10
N LYS A 9 -5.74 9.34 -34.17
CA LYS A 9 -5.41 9.13 -32.75
C LYS A 9 -6.46 8.20 -32.15
N GLN A 10 -6.24 6.89 -32.26
CA GLN A 10 -7.13 5.87 -31.68
C GLN A 10 -7.05 5.94 -30.15
N SER A 11 -7.89 6.80 -29.57
CA SER A 11 -8.35 6.68 -28.20
C SER A 11 -9.26 5.44 -28.13
N LYS A 12 -8.68 4.28 -27.82
CA LYS A 12 -9.46 3.11 -27.40
C LYS A 12 -9.13 2.79 -25.96
N PHE A 13 -9.89 3.38 -25.05
CA PHE A 13 -9.98 2.93 -23.67
C PHE A 13 -10.65 1.55 -23.65
N SER A 14 -9.91 0.51 -24.02
CA SER A 14 -10.36 -0.88 -23.95
C SER A 14 -10.02 -1.43 -22.57
N ILE A 15 -10.99 -1.97 -21.85
CA ILE A 15 -10.81 -2.59 -20.52
C ILE A 15 -9.68 -3.64 -20.54
N LYS A 16 -9.49 -4.31 -21.69
CA LYS A 16 -8.40 -5.27 -21.90
C LYS A 16 -7.01 -4.64 -21.81
N ASN A 17 -6.86 -3.36 -22.15
CA ASN A 17 -5.58 -2.65 -22.11
C ASN A 17 -5.09 -2.38 -20.68
N ILE A 18 -5.96 -2.46 -19.68
CA ILE A 18 -5.62 -2.23 -18.27
C ILE A 18 -4.82 -3.42 -17.70
N PHE A 19 -4.97 -4.61 -18.30
CA PHE A 19 -4.25 -5.83 -17.93
C PHE A 19 -2.91 -6.00 -18.65
N LEU A 20 -2.63 -5.18 -19.66
CA LEU A 20 -1.38 -5.23 -20.40
C LEU A 20 -0.23 -4.59 -19.60
N PRO A 21 0.99 -5.16 -19.68
CA PRO A 21 2.20 -4.50 -19.19
C PRO A 21 2.41 -3.15 -19.87
N ASP A 22 2.70 -2.11 -19.11
CA ASP A 22 2.99 -0.77 -19.65
C ASP A 22 4.47 -0.43 -19.43
N TYR A 23 5.27 -0.58 -20.49
CA TYR A 23 6.69 -0.31 -20.46
C TYR A 23 7.03 1.18 -20.64
N GLU A 24 6.12 1.99 -21.18
CA GLU A 24 6.38 3.41 -21.41
C GLU A 24 6.19 4.24 -20.14
N ASN A 25 5.14 3.95 -19.37
CA ASN A 25 4.78 4.76 -18.20
C ASN A 25 5.11 4.08 -16.86
N TYR A 26 5.14 2.76 -16.82
CA TYR A 26 5.16 1.99 -15.54
C TYR A 26 6.20 0.87 -15.50
N GLU A 27 7.30 0.99 -16.24
CA GLU A 27 8.45 0.05 -16.18
C GLU A 27 8.06 -1.42 -16.39
N GLY A 28 6.99 -1.68 -17.16
CA GLY A 28 6.48 -3.02 -17.45
C GLY A 28 5.49 -3.56 -16.41
N VAL A 29 5.07 -2.74 -15.44
CA VAL A 29 4.00 -3.09 -14.50
C VAL A 29 2.64 -2.96 -15.18
N ARG A 30 1.73 -3.89 -14.89
CA ARG A 30 0.35 -3.84 -15.41
C ARG A 30 -0.38 -2.62 -14.84
N ARG A 31 -1.14 -1.92 -15.68
CA ARG A 31 -1.88 -0.72 -15.26
C ARG A 31 -2.85 -1.00 -14.12
N ILE A 32 -3.50 -2.17 -14.11
CA ILE A 32 -4.40 -2.57 -13.01
C ILE A 32 -3.70 -2.56 -11.65
N ASN A 33 -2.46 -3.06 -11.57
CA ASN A 33 -1.69 -3.05 -10.33
C ASN A 33 -1.42 -1.62 -9.88
N ILE A 34 -1.09 -0.72 -10.81
CA ILE A 34 -0.87 0.71 -10.49
C ILE A 34 -2.15 1.35 -9.94
N TYR A 35 -3.29 1.18 -10.60
CA TYR A 35 -4.55 1.76 -10.14
C TYR A 35 -4.98 1.21 -8.79
N VAL A 36 -4.82 -0.10 -8.56
CA VAL A 36 -5.11 -0.71 -7.26
C VAL A 36 -4.16 -0.18 -6.18
N MET A 37 -2.86 -0.07 -6.45
CA MET A 37 -1.91 0.51 -5.49
C MET A 37 -2.22 1.98 -5.19
N ARG A 38 -2.60 2.78 -6.19
CA ARG A 38 -3.05 4.16 -6.00
C ARG A 38 -4.27 4.24 -5.11
N LEU A 39 -5.25 3.36 -5.34
CA LEU A 39 -6.42 3.24 -4.49
C LEU A 39 -6.00 2.91 -3.06
N PHE A 40 -5.12 1.93 -2.85
CA PHE A 40 -4.63 1.61 -1.50
C PHE A 40 -3.91 2.78 -0.83
N PHE A 41 -3.04 3.50 -1.54
CA PHE A 41 -2.40 4.70 -1.00
C PHE A 41 -3.43 5.77 -0.59
N ALA A 42 -4.46 5.99 -1.43
CA ALA A 42 -5.54 6.91 -1.12
C ALA A 42 -6.36 6.45 0.10
N LEU A 43 -6.73 5.16 0.17
CA LEU A 43 -7.46 4.60 1.31
C LEU A 43 -6.63 4.67 2.60
N MET A 44 -5.32 4.41 2.54
CA MET A 44 -4.42 4.56 3.69
C MET A 44 -4.43 6.01 4.19
N PHE A 45 -4.37 6.98 3.30
CA PHE A 45 -4.46 8.38 3.67
C PHE A 45 -5.83 8.71 4.28
N VAL A 46 -6.94 8.33 3.63
CA VAL A 46 -8.29 8.66 4.07
C VAL A 46 -8.68 7.98 5.38
N PHE A 47 -8.33 6.72 5.58
CA PHE A 47 -8.75 5.99 6.78
C PHE A 47 -7.70 6.10 7.89
N VAL A 48 -6.45 5.73 7.61
CA VAL A 48 -5.43 5.66 8.65
C VAL A 48 -4.94 7.04 9.05
N ALA A 49 -4.72 7.95 8.09
CA ALA A 49 -4.27 9.30 8.44
C ALA A 49 -5.35 10.03 9.21
N THR A 50 -6.60 10.00 8.76
CA THR A 50 -7.70 10.65 9.48
C THR A 50 -7.88 10.10 10.88
N ASP A 51 -7.89 8.78 11.07
CA ASP A 51 -8.01 8.18 12.41
C ASP A 51 -6.84 8.58 13.33
N SER A 52 -5.60 8.39 12.85
CA SER A 52 -4.41 8.69 13.65
C SER A 52 -4.24 10.19 13.96
N TRP A 53 -4.48 11.07 12.99
CA TRP A 53 -4.47 12.52 13.24
C TRP A 53 -5.58 12.96 14.16
N THR A 54 -6.78 12.36 14.07
CA THR A 54 -7.87 12.65 15.02
C THR A 54 -7.40 12.32 16.43
N VAL A 55 -6.88 11.11 16.66
CA VAL A 55 -6.37 10.71 17.98
C VAL A 55 -5.28 11.66 18.47
N ILE A 56 -4.33 12.03 17.63
CA ILE A 56 -3.24 12.95 18.00
C ILE A 56 -3.77 14.35 18.37
N LEU A 57 -4.69 14.89 17.57
CA LEU A 57 -5.19 16.26 17.72
C LEU A 57 -6.25 16.42 18.81
N THR A 58 -7.01 15.36 19.11
CA THR A 58 -8.07 15.39 20.13
C THR A 58 -7.60 14.83 21.48
N HIS A 59 -6.37 14.34 21.59
CA HIS A 59 -5.86 13.80 22.86
C HIS A 59 -5.81 14.86 23.94
N GLN A 60 -6.17 14.46 25.16
CA GLN A 60 -6.15 15.31 26.36
C GLN A 60 -5.48 14.53 27.49
N GLY A 61 -4.67 15.23 28.29
CA GLY A 61 -3.93 14.63 29.41
C GLY A 61 -2.61 13.97 29.01
N GLU A 62 -2.07 13.15 29.91
CA GLU A 62 -0.77 12.50 29.71
C GLU A 62 -0.82 11.40 28.65
N TRP A 63 0.26 11.25 27.91
CA TRP A 63 0.42 10.19 26.91
C TRP A 63 1.07 8.97 27.54
N ASP A 64 0.57 7.78 27.20
CA ASP A 64 1.42 6.58 27.26
C ASP A 64 2.49 6.70 26.17
N PRO A 65 3.79 6.73 26.51
CA PRO A 65 4.85 7.00 25.53
C PRO A 65 4.89 5.98 24.39
N THR A 66 4.62 4.70 24.68
CA THR A 66 4.70 3.62 23.68
C THR A 66 3.52 3.67 22.70
N ARG A 67 2.33 3.96 23.21
CA ARG A 67 1.11 4.14 22.42
C ARG A 67 1.20 5.40 21.57
N ALA A 68 1.75 6.49 22.11
CA ALA A 68 1.98 7.72 21.36
C ALA A 68 2.90 7.48 20.15
N VAL A 69 3.99 6.71 20.33
CA VAL A 69 4.87 6.32 19.21
C VAL A 69 4.12 5.57 18.12
N ALA A 70 3.21 4.65 18.48
CA ALA A 70 2.40 3.94 17.49
C ALA A 70 1.51 4.90 16.68
N TRP A 71 0.80 5.81 17.35
CA TRP A 71 -0.05 6.81 16.69
C TRP A 71 0.75 7.76 15.79
N CYS A 72 1.87 8.30 16.28
CA CYS A 72 2.75 9.16 15.49
C CYS A 72 3.31 8.43 14.27
N THR A 73 3.69 7.17 14.43
CA THR A 73 4.15 6.33 13.30
C THR A 73 3.03 6.17 12.28
N TRP A 74 1.82 5.84 12.74
CA TRP A 74 0.65 5.66 11.88
C TRP A 74 0.26 6.92 11.13
N ALA A 75 0.29 8.08 11.79
CA ALA A 75 0.04 9.37 11.16
C ALA A 75 1.13 9.71 10.13
N ALA A 76 2.40 9.51 10.46
CA ALA A 76 3.51 9.83 9.58
C ALA A 76 3.48 9.00 8.29
N TYR A 77 3.41 7.67 8.39
CA TYR A 77 3.48 6.83 7.18
C TYR A 77 2.21 6.98 6.32
N SER A 78 1.03 7.15 6.93
CA SER A 78 -0.22 7.33 6.19
C SER A 78 -0.30 8.70 5.51
N THR A 79 0.27 9.75 6.12
CA THR A 79 0.44 11.05 5.47
C THR A 79 1.40 10.96 4.29
N LEU A 80 2.54 10.26 4.45
CA LEU A 80 3.47 10.01 3.34
C LEU A 80 2.86 9.13 2.23
N ALA A 81 1.89 8.28 2.55
CA ALA A 81 1.17 7.47 1.57
C ALA A 81 0.46 8.33 0.51
N LEU A 82 0.07 9.58 0.83
CA LEU A 82 -0.49 10.51 -0.16
C LEU A 82 0.45 10.74 -1.35
N LEU A 83 1.75 10.81 -1.10
CA LEU A 83 2.75 10.94 -2.17
C LEU A 83 2.77 9.70 -3.08
N GLY A 84 2.39 8.52 -2.56
CA GLY A 84 2.26 7.28 -3.32
C GLY A 84 1.08 7.24 -4.28
N VAL A 85 0.08 8.11 -4.10
CA VAL A 85 -0.99 8.29 -5.10
C VAL A 85 -0.41 8.85 -6.40
N PHE A 86 0.51 9.82 -6.30
CA PHE A 86 1.16 10.44 -7.45
C PHE A 86 2.38 9.66 -7.94
N HIS A 87 3.20 9.15 -7.01
CA HIS A 87 4.49 8.49 -7.27
C HIS A 87 4.46 7.00 -6.88
N THR A 88 3.43 6.27 -7.36
CA THR A 88 3.09 4.91 -6.94
C THR A 88 4.25 3.93 -6.91
N LEU A 89 5.04 3.85 -7.99
CA LEU A 89 6.18 2.92 -8.06
C LEU A 89 7.32 3.32 -7.11
N ARG A 90 7.59 4.62 -6.94
CA ARG A 90 8.65 5.11 -6.06
C ARG A 90 8.31 4.93 -4.58
N MET A 91 7.03 5.01 -4.23
CA MET A 91 6.53 4.89 -2.87
C MET A 91 6.11 3.48 -2.48
N LEU A 92 6.40 2.46 -3.31
CA LEU A 92 6.22 1.06 -2.94
C LEU A 92 6.84 0.66 -1.59
N PRO A 93 7.98 1.23 -1.13
CA PRO A 93 8.49 0.95 0.21
C PRO A 93 7.49 1.21 1.34
N ILE A 94 6.60 2.21 1.21
CA ILE A 94 5.53 2.44 2.20
C ILE A 94 4.52 1.30 2.20
N MET A 95 4.17 0.78 1.02
CA MET A 95 3.30 -0.38 0.90
C MET A 95 3.95 -1.64 1.49
N LEU A 96 5.25 -1.82 1.26
CA LEU A 96 6.02 -2.93 1.83
C LEU A 96 6.10 -2.83 3.35
N PHE A 97 6.36 -1.64 3.89
CA PHE A 97 6.28 -1.38 5.33
C PHE A 97 4.90 -1.77 5.86
N MET A 98 3.83 -1.35 5.18
CA MET A 98 2.47 -1.68 5.57
C MET A 98 2.20 -3.18 5.59
N ILE A 99 2.65 -3.89 4.56
CA ILE A 99 2.52 -5.34 4.48
C ILE A 99 3.30 -6.00 5.63
N PHE A 100 4.54 -5.56 5.85
CA PHE A 100 5.42 -6.16 6.83
C PHE A 100 4.92 -5.96 8.26
N TYR A 101 4.52 -4.74 8.65
CA TYR A 101 4.09 -4.49 10.04
C TYR A 101 2.80 -5.24 10.37
N LYS A 102 1.80 -5.23 9.47
CA LYS A 102 0.53 -5.96 9.73
C LYS A 102 0.77 -7.46 9.71
N GLY A 103 1.61 -7.95 8.81
CA GLY A 103 2.00 -9.36 8.75
C GLY A 103 2.66 -9.82 10.05
N LEU A 104 3.66 -9.06 10.54
CA LEU A 104 4.29 -9.34 11.83
C LEU A 104 3.29 -9.33 12.98
N TRP A 105 2.43 -8.31 13.06
CA TRP A 105 1.44 -8.21 14.13
C TRP A 105 0.44 -9.37 14.10
N LEU A 106 -0.03 -9.78 12.91
CA LEU A 106 -0.92 -10.92 12.77
C LEU A 106 -0.25 -12.23 13.19
N ILE A 107 1.03 -12.42 12.87
CA ILE A 107 1.78 -13.64 13.23
C ILE A 107 2.11 -13.68 14.72
N VAL A 108 2.51 -12.55 15.30
CA VAL A 108 3.01 -12.49 16.68
C VAL A 108 1.88 -12.32 17.70
N VAL A 109 0.79 -11.64 17.35
CA VAL A 109 -0.30 -11.30 18.29
C VAL A 109 -1.58 -12.05 17.95
N ALA A 110 -2.09 -11.88 16.72
CA ALA A 110 -3.40 -12.44 16.38
C ALA A 110 -3.38 -13.97 16.28
N TYR A 111 -2.33 -14.55 15.70
CA TYR A 111 -2.22 -15.98 15.47
C TYR A 111 -2.17 -16.80 16.77
N PRO A 112 -1.37 -16.44 17.79
CA PRO A 112 -1.40 -17.12 19.09
C PRO A 112 -2.77 -17.04 19.76
N LEU A 113 -3.42 -15.88 19.76
CA LEU A 113 -4.76 -15.70 20.34
C LEU A 113 -5.82 -16.51 19.59
N TRP A 114 -5.73 -16.58 18.26
CA TRP A 114 -6.63 -17.36 17.43
C TRP A 114 -6.43 -18.87 17.67
N SER A 115 -5.18 -19.32 17.73
CA SER A 115 -4.82 -20.72 18.01
C SER A 115 -5.30 -21.17 19.40
N ALA A 116 -5.24 -20.27 20.39
CA ALA A 116 -5.75 -20.51 21.74
C ALA A 116 -7.28 -20.38 21.86
N GLY A 117 -7.99 -19.98 20.79
CA GLY A 117 -9.43 -19.74 20.82
C GLY A 117 -9.86 -18.49 21.61
N THR A 118 -8.91 -17.64 22.00
CA THR A 118 -9.14 -16.46 22.86
C THR A 118 -9.15 -15.13 22.08
N LEU A 119 -9.01 -15.17 20.75
CA LEU A 119 -9.06 -13.96 19.93
C LEU A 119 -10.42 -13.27 20.02
N LYS A 120 -11.52 -14.03 19.99
CA LYS A 120 -12.88 -13.49 20.08
C LYS A 120 -13.13 -12.92 21.48
N GLY A 121 -13.61 -11.69 21.57
CA GLY A 121 -13.81 -10.94 22.80
C GLY A 121 -12.54 -10.31 23.37
N SER A 122 -11.38 -10.51 22.73
CA SER A 122 -10.14 -9.87 23.17
C SER A 122 -10.05 -8.42 22.66
N PRO A 123 -9.27 -7.55 23.31
CA PRO A 123 -8.95 -6.21 22.78
C PRO A 123 -8.27 -6.23 21.40
N ALA A 124 -7.69 -7.37 21.01
CA ALA A 124 -6.99 -7.55 19.74
C ALA A 124 -7.94 -7.94 18.58
N GLU A 125 -9.17 -8.33 18.86
CA GLU A 125 -10.12 -8.84 17.85
C GLU A 125 -10.36 -7.84 16.72
N GLY A 126 -10.69 -6.60 17.07
CA GLY A 126 -10.98 -5.55 16.08
C GLY A 126 -9.77 -5.25 15.18
N MET A 127 -8.57 -5.14 15.78
CA MET A 127 -7.34 -4.96 15.01
C MET A 127 -7.04 -6.15 14.12
N ALA A 128 -7.25 -7.38 14.59
CA ALA A 128 -7.03 -8.59 13.79
C ALA A 128 -7.90 -8.57 12.53
N TYR A 129 -9.19 -8.28 12.65
CA TYR A 129 -10.07 -8.15 11.48
C TYR A 129 -9.59 -7.07 10.51
N MET A 130 -9.26 -5.87 11.00
CA MET A 130 -8.76 -4.80 10.16
C MET A 130 -7.41 -5.13 9.49
N PHE A 131 -6.55 -5.89 10.17
CA PHE A 131 -5.24 -6.26 9.63
C PHE A 131 -5.32 -7.40 8.63
N THR A 132 -6.28 -8.33 8.74
CA THR A 132 -6.48 -9.40 7.74
C THR A 132 -6.78 -8.88 6.33
N GLY A 133 -7.28 -7.64 6.20
CA GLY A 133 -7.45 -6.96 4.91
C GLY A 133 -6.15 -6.78 4.11
N ILE A 134 -4.99 -7.02 4.71
CA ILE A 134 -3.67 -7.04 4.06
C ILE A 134 -3.56 -8.02 2.87
N ILE A 135 -4.42 -9.04 2.81
CA ILE A 135 -4.39 -10.04 1.72
C ILE A 135 -4.58 -9.37 0.35
N ILE A 136 -5.42 -8.32 0.30
CA ILE A 136 -5.70 -7.63 -0.96
C ILE A 136 -4.47 -6.89 -1.51
N PRO A 137 -3.78 -6.00 -0.75
CA PRO A 137 -2.57 -5.36 -1.25
C PRO A 137 -1.45 -6.36 -1.55
N ILE A 138 -1.36 -7.48 -0.82
CA ILE A 138 -0.43 -8.58 -1.16
C ILE A 138 -0.75 -9.15 -2.54
N LEU A 139 -2.01 -9.42 -2.86
CA LEU A 139 -2.40 -10.03 -4.13
C LEU A 139 -2.10 -9.12 -5.33
N PHE A 140 -2.34 -7.81 -5.19
CA PHE A 140 -2.20 -6.85 -6.29
C PHE A 140 -0.81 -6.20 -6.37
N MET A 141 0.05 -6.42 -5.37
CA MET A 141 1.41 -5.92 -5.38
C MET A 141 2.18 -6.47 -6.58
N PRO A 142 2.88 -5.63 -7.37
CA PRO A 142 3.70 -6.10 -8.48
C PRO A 142 5.00 -6.72 -7.95
N TRP A 143 4.91 -7.92 -7.35
CA TRP A 143 6.05 -8.61 -6.71
C TRP A 143 7.26 -8.72 -7.61
N LYS A 144 7.06 -9.03 -8.91
CA LYS A 144 8.16 -9.13 -9.87
C LYS A 144 8.96 -7.82 -9.99
N TYR A 145 8.28 -6.68 -9.95
CA TYR A 145 8.91 -5.36 -9.91
C TYR A 145 9.60 -5.12 -8.56
N VAL A 146 8.91 -5.44 -7.46
CA VAL A 146 9.46 -5.29 -6.10
C VAL A 146 10.77 -6.05 -5.94
N PHE A 147 10.78 -7.34 -6.30
CA PHE A 147 11.96 -8.19 -6.22
C PHE A 147 13.09 -7.64 -7.09
N LYS A 148 12.81 -7.27 -8.34
CA LYS A 148 13.84 -6.74 -9.24
C LYS A 148 14.43 -5.41 -8.76
N LYS A 149 13.60 -4.53 -8.18
CA LYS A 149 13.99 -3.16 -7.86
C LYS A 149 14.59 -3.00 -6.46
N TYR A 150 14.06 -3.72 -5.48
CA TYR A 150 14.36 -3.50 -4.06
C TYR A 150 15.09 -4.65 -3.38
N ILE A 151 15.07 -5.87 -3.96
CA ILE A 151 15.65 -7.06 -3.32
C ILE A 151 16.85 -7.58 -4.11
N LEU A 152 16.70 -7.73 -5.42
CA LEU A 152 17.78 -8.08 -6.31
C LEU A 152 18.66 -6.84 -6.50
N PHE A 153 19.78 -6.77 -5.77
CA PHE A 153 20.86 -5.87 -6.16
C PHE A 153 21.33 -6.33 -7.54
N GLU A 154 21.23 -5.47 -8.56
CA GLU A 154 21.96 -5.70 -9.81
C GLU A 154 23.45 -5.71 -9.46
N THR A 155 24.02 -6.90 -9.33
CA THR A 155 25.47 -7.07 -9.38
C THR A 155 25.89 -6.61 -10.76
N LYS A 156 26.34 -5.34 -10.85
CA LYS A 156 27.08 -4.86 -12.02
C LYS A 156 28.20 -5.86 -12.26
N LYS A 157 28.07 -6.67 -13.32
CA LYS A 157 29.21 -7.38 -13.89
C LYS A 157 30.18 -6.30 -14.33
N LYS A 158 31.28 -6.17 -13.58
CA LYS A 158 32.48 -5.42 -13.99
C LYS A 158 33.11 -6.12 -15.18
#